data_AF-K9VSL0-F1
#
_entry.id   AF-K9VSL0-F1
#
_cell.length_a   1.000
_cell.length_b   1.000
_cell.length_c   1.000
_cell.angle_alpha   90.00
_cell.angle_beta   90.00
_cell.angle_gamma   90.00
#
_symmetry.space_group_name_H-M   'P 1'
#
loop_
_entity.id
_entity.type
_entity.pdbx_description
1 polymer ?
#
loop_
_entity_poly.entity_id
_entity_poly.type
_entity_poly.pdbx_seq_one_letter_code
_entity_poly.pdbx_strand_id
1 'polypeptide(L)'
;MTKNPAYFRNKNKTQNQVVAIGERALVQCVKSWCPPSWESRFPGKIIPFWIPILPERPHSDAEILKFEPLHYHFDFRFWHDRLINLFFTDGETAEDWQARVQLACEVIEIKQVVRLCYRNIPILSADYNFLPRLEEAYSNCSLLPGNICPHKGYKLLPNTKHPNLGTCPGHGLAFNFKTGQLCRRKEFTQLHFS
;
A
#
# COMPACT_ATOMS: atom_id res chain seq x y z
N MET A 1 5.57 -22.72 -43.75
CA MET A 1 6.16 -21.76 -42.80
C MET A 1 5.14 -21.45 -41.72
N THR A 2 5.18 -22.20 -40.62
CA THR A 2 4.28 -22.06 -39.49
C THR A 2 4.78 -20.92 -38.59
N LYS A 3 3.98 -19.87 -38.45
CA LYS A 3 4.24 -18.78 -37.51
C LYS A 3 4.14 -19.35 -36.10
N ASN A 4 5.28 -19.41 -35.42
CA ASN A 4 5.39 -19.73 -34.00
C ASN A 4 4.59 -18.67 -33.22
N PRO A 5 3.54 -19.01 -32.46
CA PRO A 5 2.93 -18.04 -31.56
C PRO A 5 3.96 -17.78 -30.47
N ALA A 6 4.47 -16.55 -30.44
CA ALA A 6 5.33 -16.08 -29.35
C ALA A 6 4.57 -16.33 -28.04
N TYR A 7 4.96 -17.40 -27.37
CA TYR A 7 4.52 -17.76 -26.04
C TYR A 7 4.99 -16.62 -25.14
N PHE A 8 4.13 -15.64 -24.88
CA PHE A 8 4.39 -14.54 -23.94
C PHE A 8 4.53 -15.12 -22.54
N ARG A 9 5.70 -15.69 -22.25
CA ARG A 9 6.18 -16.04 -20.92
C ARG A 9 6.69 -14.77 -20.24
N ASN A 10 5.89 -13.70 -20.22
CA ASN A 10 6.12 -12.67 -19.24
C ASN A 10 5.63 -13.24 -17.90
N LYS A 11 6.56 -13.80 -17.11
CA LYS A 11 6.34 -13.95 -15.68
C LYS A 11 6.02 -12.55 -15.18
N ASN A 12 4.73 -12.27 -14.92
CA ASN A 12 4.32 -10.97 -14.42
C ASN A 12 5.15 -10.65 -13.17
N LYS A 13 5.58 -9.40 -13.03
CA LYS A 13 6.19 -8.92 -11.78
C LYS A 13 5.23 -9.19 -10.62
N THR A 14 5.72 -9.30 -9.40
CA THR A 14 4.87 -9.31 -8.21
C THR A 14 4.80 -7.91 -7.61
N GLN A 15 3.75 -7.62 -6.84
CA GLN A 15 3.62 -6.31 -6.18
C GLN A 15 4.78 -5.93 -5.23
N ASN A 16 5.60 -6.90 -4.81
CA ASN A 16 6.80 -6.70 -3.96
C ASN A 16 8.05 -6.29 -4.75
N GLN A 17 7.92 -6.16 -6.07
CA GLN A 17 8.97 -5.66 -6.95
C GLN A 17 8.68 -4.20 -7.32
N VAL A 18 9.67 -3.54 -7.93
CA VAL A 18 9.47 -2.23 -8.54
C VAL A 18 8.62 -2.43 -9.81
N VAL A 19 7.41 -1.89 -9.78
CA VAL A 19 6.43 -1.93 -10.87
C VAL A 19 6.18 -0.49 -11.32
N ALA A 20 6.60 -0.16 -12.54
CA ALA A 20 6.43 1.17 -13.12
C ALA A 20 4.97 1.38 -13.54
N ILE A 21 4.56 2.65 -13.66
CA ILE A 21 3.25 3.02 -14.21
C ILE A 21 3.11 2.42 -15.60
N GLY A 22 1.95 1.81 -15.89
CA GLY A 22 1.67 1.12 -17.15
C GLY A 22 2.14 -0.34 -17.19
N GLU A 23 2.94 -0.80 -16.23
CA GLU A 23 3.31 -2.22 -16.13
C GLU A 23 2.23 -3.04 -15.42
N ARG A 24 2.23 -4.34 -15.71
CA ARG A 24 1.35 -5.31 -15.05
C ARG A 24 2.11 -6.12 -14.00
N ALA A 25 1.45 -6.36 -12.88
CA ALA A 25 1.95 -7.22 -11.82
C ALA A 25 0.86 -8.16 -11.32
N LEU A 26 1.28 -9.27 -10.73
CA LEU A 26 0.44 -10.16 -9.94
C LEU A 26 0.27 -9.55 -8.54
N VAL A 27 -0.96 -9.22 -8.19
CA VAL A 27 -1.31 -8.43 -7.00
C VAL A 27 -2.37 -9.15 -6.17
N GLN A 28 -2.13 -9.27 -4.88
CA GLN A 28 -3.07 -9.75 -3.89
C GLN A 28 -4.25 -8.79 -3.82
N CYS A 29 -5.44 -9.32 -4.04
CA CYS A 29 -6.68 -8.58 -4.00
C CYS A 29 -7.66 -9.27 -3.06
N VAL A 30 -8.45 -8.46 -2.36
CA VAL A 30 -9.60 -8.93 -1.57
C VAL A 30 -10.88 -8.74 -2.35
N LYS A 31 -11.82 -9.66 -2.18
CA LYS A 31 -13.23 -9.47 -2.53
C LYS A 31 -13.97 -9.21 -1.22
N SER A 32 -14.65 -8.09 -1.13
CA SER A 32 -15.39 -7.69 0.08
C SER A 32 -16.89 -7.91 -0.08
N TRP A 33 -17.56 -8.18 1.03
CA TRP A 33 -19.00 -8.06 1.14
C TRP A 33 -19.36 -6.57 1.16
N CYS A 34 -20.13 -6.11 0.18
CA CYS A 34 -20.59 -4.74 0.20
C CYS A 34 -21.83 -4.64 1.08
N PRO A 35 -21.82 -3.87 2.18
CA PRO A 35 -22.99 -3.75 3.01
C PRO A 35 -24.15 -3.10 2.23
N PRO A 36 -25.42 -3.47 2.49
CA PRO A 36 -26.59 -2.88 1.82
C PRO A 36 -26.63 -1.34 1.90
N SER A 37 -26.04 -0.75 2.94
CA SER A 37 -25.91 0.71 3.11
C SER A 37 -24.98 1.38 2.07
N TRP A 38 -24.14 0.61 1.39
CA TRP A 38 -23.33 1.09 0.27
C TRP A 38 -24.11 0.99 -1.04
N GLU A 39 -24.94 -0.03 -1.22
CA GLU A 39 -25.80 -0.17 -2.40
C GLU A 39 -26.80 0.99 -2.50
N SER A 40 -27.28 1.50 -1.37
CA SER A 40 -28.10 2.72 -1.34
C SER A 40 -27.32 4.00 -1.65
N ARG A 41 -26.02 4.07 -1.34
CA ARG A 41 -25.14 5.20 -1.69
C ARG A 41 -24.64 5.14 -3.14
N PHE A 42 -24.53 3.95 -3.72
CA PHE A 42 -24.00 3.71 -5.06
C PHE A 42 -24.83 2.70 -5.86
N PRO A 43 -26.13 2.97 -6.10
CA PRO A 43 -27.03 2.00 -6.73
C PRO A 43 -26.54 1.64 -8.13
N GLY A 44 -26.46 0.34 -8.42
CA GLY A 44 -26.05 -0.21 -9.72
C GLY A 44 -24.56 -0.08 -10.06
N LYS A 45 -23.71 0.40 -9.14
CA LYS A 45 -22.26 0.61 -9.38
C LYS A 45 -21.35 -0.36 -8.62
N ILE A 46 -21.90 -1.16 -7.72
CA ILE A 46 -21.12 -2.06 -6.88
C ILE A 46 -20.98 -3.41 -7.57
N ILE A 47 -20.07 -3.45 -8.54
CA ILE A 47 -19.54 -4.73 -9.02
C ILE A 47 -18.62 -5.25 -7.92
N PRO A 48 -18.65 -6.54 -7.53
CA PRO A 48 -17.65 -7.09 -6.63
C PRO A 48 -16.26 -6.94 -7.26
N PHE A 49 -15.57 -5.87 -6.89
CA PHE A 49 -14.23 -5.59 -7.34
C PHE A 49 -13.24 -6.34 -6.47
N TRP A 50 -12.26 -6.94 -7.12
CA TRP A 50 -11.05 -7.44 -6.50
C TRP A 50 -10.15 -6.25 -6.19
N ILE A 51 -10.23 -5.78 -4.95
CA ILE A 51 -9.56 -4.56 -4.44
C ILE A 51 -8.10 -4.90 -4.10
N PRO A 52 -7.10 -4.24 -4.70
CA PRO A 52 -5.70 -4.46 -4.38
C PRO A 52 -5.36 -4.12 -2.93
N ILE A 53 -4.69 -5.05 -2.26
CA ILE A 53 -4.16 -4.89 -0.90
C ILE A 53 -2.65 -5.14 -0.87
N LEU A 54 -1.97 -4.65 0.15
CA LEU A 54 -0.59 -5.04 0.43
C LEU A 54 -0.54 -6.56 0.75
N PRO A 55 0.59 -7.24 0.49
CA PRO A 55 0.63 -8.70 0.39
C PRO A 55 0.65 -9.44 1.73
N GLU A 56 0.55 -8.73 2.85
CA GLU A 56 0.62 -9.31 4.19
C GLU A 56 -0.73 -9.87 4.67
N ARG A 57 -0.67 -10.60 5.80
CA ARG A 57 -1.83 -11.05 6.58
C ARG A 57 -2.53 -9.86 7.24
N PRO A 58 -3.82 -10.01 7.60
CA PRO A 58 -4.49 -8.95 8.34
C PRO A 58 -3.84 -8.81 9.71
N HIS A 59 -3.78 -7.60 10.22
CA HIS A 59 -3.23 -7.31 11.54
C HIS A 59 -4.06 -6.24 12.24
N SER A 60 -3.83 -6.07 13.54
CA SER A 60 -4.23 -4.89 14.30
C SER A 60 -3.00 -4.04 14.56
N ASP A 61 -3.21 -2.77 14.92
CA ASP A 61 -2.18 -1.86 15.41
C ASP A 61 -2.50 -1.44 16.85
N ALA A 62 -3.05 -2.37 17.61
CA ALA A 62 -3.44 -2.20 19.00
C ALA A 62 -2.26 -1.73 19.87
N GLU A 63 -1.07 -2.27 19.61
CA GLU A 63 0.12 -2.09 20.45
C GLU A 63 0.59 -0.64 20.51
N ILE A 64 0.51 0.08 19.40
CA ILE A 64 1.04 1.45 19.28
C ILE A 64 -0.06 2.41 18.85
N LEU A 65 -0.84 2.09 17.83
CA LEU A 65 -1.86 3.00 17.31
C LEU A 65 -3.21 2.87 18.03
N LYS A 66 -3.37 1.88 18.93
CA LYS A 66 -4.62 1.57 19.63
C LYS A 66 -5.77 1.27 18.66
N PHE A 67 -5.44 0.72 17.50
CA PHE A 67 -6.42 0.29 16.50
C PHE A 67 -6.57 -1.24 16.56
N GLU A 68 -7.55 -1.68 17.35
CA GLU A 68 -7.85 -3.10 17.60
C GLU A 68 -8.37 -3.91 16.41
N PRO A 69 -9.19 -3.35 15.48
CA PRO A 69 -9.75 -4.16 14.41
C PRO A 69 -8.69 -4.79 13.50
N LEU A 70 -8.82 -6.09 13.23
CA LEU A 70 -8.00 -6.77 12.21
C LEU A 70 -8.34 -6.21 10.83
N HIS A 71 -7.31 -5.84 10.07
CA HIS A 71 -7.49 -5.17 8.80
C HIS A 71 -6.35 -5.42 7.80
N TYR A 72 -6.61 -5.10 6.54
CA TYR A 72 -5.64 -5.07 5.45
C TYR A 72 -5.42 -3.64 4.98
N HIS A 73 -4.19 -3.28 4.65
CA HIS A 73 -3.90 -2.02 3.96
C HIS A 73 -4.11 -2.16 2.45
N PHE A 74 -4.65 -1.11 1.84
CA PHE A 74 -4.80 -1.05 0.39
C PHE A 74 -3.48 -0.79 -0.33
N ASP A 75 -3.34 -1.37 -1.53
CA ASP A 75 -2.22 -1.07 -2.44
C ASP A 75 -2.68 -0.11 -3.55
N PHE A 76 -2.63 1.19 -3.24
CA PHE A 76 -3.13 2.24 -4.12
C PHE A 76 -2.43 2.32 -5.46
N ARG A 77 -1.24 1.73 -5.65
CA ARG A 77 -0.59 1.69 -6.98
C ARG A 77 -1.49 1.06 -8.04
N PHE A 78 -2.33 0.11 -7.64
CA PHE A 78 -3.12 -0.72 -8.54
C PHE A 78 -4.61 -0.36 -8.58
N TRP A 79 -5.01 0.74 -7.93
CA TRP A 79 -6.38 1.22 -7.95
C TRP A 79 -6.67 1.95 -9.27
N HIS A 80 -7.73 1.59 -9.97
CA HIS A 80 -8.20 2.41 -11.09
C HIS A 80 -8.90 3.68 -10.53
N ASP A 81 -8.89 4.80 -11.24
CA ASP A 81 -9.50 6.06 -10.76
C ASP A 81 -10.98 5.91 -10.38
N ARG A 82 -11.75 5.11 -11.13
CA ARG A 82 -13.09 4.66 -10.72
C ARG A 82 -13.19 4.06 -9.30
N LEU A 83 -12.21 3.27 -8.84
CA LEU A 83 -12.20 2.78 -7.46
C LEU A 83 -11.91 3.92 -6.49
N ILE A 84 -10.99 4.81 -6.84
CA ILE A 84 -10.74 6.00 -6.02
C ILE A 84 -12.04 6.80 -5.85
N ASN A 85 -12.68 7.19 -6.95
CA ASN A 85 -13.90 7.99 -6.93
C ASN A 85 -15.10 7.30 -6.24
N LEU A 86 -15.04 5.97 -6.05
CA LEU A 86 -16.08 5.24 -5.32
C LEU A 86 -15.85 5.28 -3.81
N PHE A 87 -14.60 5.22 -3.37
CA PHE A 87 -14.23 5.14 -1.95
C PHE A 87 -13.92 6.49 -1.33
N PHE A 88 -13.60 7.51 -2.13
CA PHE A 88 -13.20 8.83 -1.68
C PHE A 88 -14.26 9.88 -2.02
N THR A 89 -14.51 10.78 -1.08
CA THR A 89 -15.43 11.91 -1.26
C THR A 89 -14.74 13.09 -1.95
N ASP A 90 -15.53 13.95 -2.61
CA ASP A 90 -15.01 15.19 -3.19
C ASP A 90 -14.26 16.01 -2.14
N GLY A 91 -12.98 16.32 -2.43
CA GLY A 91 -12.09 17.07 -1.55
C GLY A 91 -11.00 16.24 -0.85
N GLU A 92 -11.09 14.90 -0.85
CA GLU A 92 -10.00 14.05 -0.35
C GLU A 92 -8.87 13.93 -1.39
N THR A 93 -7.66 14.28 -1.00
CA THR A 93 -6.45 14.26 -1.81
C THR A 93 -5.78 12.87 -1.82
N ALA A 94 -4.87 12.62 -2.77
CA ALA A 94 -4.13 11.37 -2.82
C ALA A 94 -3.34 11.09 -1.53
N GLU A 95 -2.98 12.14 -0.79
CA GLU A 95 -2.34 12.15 0.52
C GLU A 95 -3.25 11.64 1.65
N ASP A 96 -4.56 11.87 1.54
CA ASP A 96 -5.58 11.42 2.51
C ASP A 96 -5.88 9.91 2.41
N TRP A 97 -5.50 9.30 1.29
CA TRP A 97 -5.90 7.92 0.96
C TRP A 97 -5.06 6.88 1.67
N GLN A 98 -3.87 7.25 2.11
CA GLN A 98 -2.75 6.31 2.14
C GLN A 98 -2.66 5.49 3.45
N ALA A 99 -3.53 5.80 4.42
CA ALA A 99 -3.71 5.02 5.66
C ALA A 99 -5.02 4.22 5.69
N ARG A 100 -5.78 4.16 4.59
CA ARG A 100 -7.06 3.43 4.58
C ARG A 100 -6.88 1.92 4.61
N VAL A 101 -7.82 1.27 5.28
CA VAL A 101 -7.81 -0.16 5.56
C VAL A 101 -9.14 -0.81 5.20
N GLN A 102 -9.10 -2.12 4.93
CA GLN A 102 -10.26 -2.99 4.83
C GLN A 102 -10.35 -3.85 6.08
N LEU A 103 -11.48 -3.85 6.80
CA LEU A 103 -11.66 -4.74 7.93
C LEU A 103 -11.68 -6.21 7.47
N ALA A 104 -11.00 -7.07 8.20
CA ALA A 104 -10.86 -8.49 7.83
C ALA A 104 -12.20 -9.23 7.84
N CYS A 105 -13.14 -8.84 8.70
CA CYS A 105 -14.49 -9.43 8.77
C CYS A 105 -15.35 -9.15 7.53
N GLU A 106 -14.99 -8.14 6.73
CA GLU A 106 -15.69 -7.79 5.50
C GLU A 106 -15.11 -8.51 4.27
N VAL A 107 -14.03 -9.27 4.42
CA VAL A 107 -13.35 -9.98 3.32
C VAL A 107 -13.95 -11.37 3.13
N ILE A 108 -14.47 -11.61 1.92
CA ILE A 108 -15.04 -12.90 1.50
C ILE A 108 -13.94 -13.83 0.98
N GLU A 109 -13.03 -13.30 0.17
CA GLU A 109 -12.02 -14.11 -0.53
C GLU A 109 -10.78 -13.26 -0.82
N ILE A 110 -9.62 -13.91 -0.83
CA ILE A 110 -8.33 -13.32 -1.20
C ILE A 110 -7.76 -14.11 -2.36
N LYS A 111 -7.31 -13.40 -3.40
CA LYS A 111 -6.59 -14.05 -4.50
C LYS A 111 -5.60 -13.13 -5.17
N GLN A 112 -4.66 -13.73 -5.88
CA GLN A 112 -3.76 -12.99 -6.75
C GLN A 112 -4.44 -12.70 -8.10
N VAL A 113 -4.40 -11.44 -8.53
CA VAL A 113 -4.97 -11.00 -9.80
C VAL A 113 -3.98 -10.11 -10.52
N VAL A 114 -3.85 -10.28 -11.84
CA VAL A 114 -3.04 -9.37 -12.66
C VAL A 114 -3.68 -7.99 -12.68
N ARG A 115 -2.89 -6.96 -12.33
CA ARG A 115 -3.32 -5.56 -12.27
C ARG A 115 -2.33 -4.66 -13.00
N LEU A 116 -2.87 -3.60 -13.60
CA LEU A 116 -2.09 -2.50 -14.13
C LEU A 116 -1.67 -1.58 -12.98
N CYS A 117 -0.42 -1.16 -12.95
CA CYS A 117 0.05 -0.11 -12.07
C CYS A 117 -0.38 1.25 -12.66
N TYR A 118 -1.24 1.98 -11.96
CA TYR A 118 -1.77 3.26 -12.40
C TYR A 118 -0.96 4.44 -11.89
N ARG A 119 -0.26 4.27 -10.76
CA ARG A 119 0.47 5.34 -10.10
C ARG A 119 1.71 4.84 -9.38
N ASN A 120 2.65 5.74 -9.20
CA ASN A 120 3.78 5.53 -8.32
C ASN A 120 3.27 5.27 -6.90
N ILE A 121 4.16 4.73 -6.07
CA ILE A 121 3.91 4.56 -4.65
C ILE A 121 3.57 5.92 -4.07
N PRO A 122 2.39 6.06 -3.44
CA PRO A 122 2.05 7.31 -2.79
C PRO A 122 3.11 7.68 -1.76
N ILE A 123 3.56 8.93 -1.76
CA ILE A 123 4.38 9.44 -0.66
C ILE A 123 3.42 9.66 0.51
N LEU A 124 3.49 8.77 1.50
CA LEU A 124 2.77 8.84 2.78
C LEU A 124 2.86 10.27 3.33
N SER A 125 1.81 10.82 3.91
CA SER A 125 1.94 12.11 4.62
C SER A 125 2.87 11.93 5.83
N ALA A 126 3.69 12.94 6.16
CA ALA A 126 4.47 12.95 7.40
C ALA A 126 3.65 13.49 8.58
N ASP A 127 2.41 13.94 8.33
CA ASP A 127 1.56 14.61 9.30
C ASP A 127 0.49 13.69 9.91
N TYR A 128 0.60 12.37 9.70
CA TYR A 128 -0.25 11.43 10.43
C TYR A 128 0.01 11.54 11.94
N ASN A 129 -1.05 11.80 12.71
CA ASN A 129 -1.00 11.94 14.17
C ASN A 129 -0.39 10.71 14.87
N PHE A 130 -0.50 9.53 14.25
CA PHE A 130 0.05 8.30 14.80
C PHE A 130 1.55 8.10 14.52
N LEU A 131 2.10 8.78 13.50
CA LEU A 131 3.46 8.52 13.02
C LEU A 131 4.54 8.82 14.07
N PRO A 132 4.51 9.93 14.83
CA PRO A 132 5.52 10.19 15.86
C PRO A 132 5.63 9.08 16.91
N ARG A 133 4.48 8.54 17.37
CA ARG A 133 4.45 7.43 18.33
C ARG A 133 5.04 6.15 17.75
N LEU A 134 4.79 5.92 16.47
CA LEU A 134 5.32 4.77 15.75
C LEU A 134 6.83 4.90 15.54
N GLU A 135 7.31 6.08 15.14
CA GLU A 135 8.74 6.35 15.00
C GLU A 135 9.50 6.20 16.32
N GLU A 136 8.91 6.65 17.43
CA GLU A 136 9.49 6.48 18.76
C GLU A 136 9.54 5.01 19.19
N ALA A 137 8.47 4.25 18.98
CA ALA A 137 8.43 2.82 19.30
C ALA A 137 9.49 2.00 18.52
N TYR A 138 9.88 2.45 17.33
CA TYR A 138 10.83 1.78 16.45
C TYR A 138 12.19 2.50 16.35
N SER A 139 12.49 3.48 17.21
CA SER A 139 13.70 4.32 17.09
C SER A 139 15.01 3.54 17.20
N ASN A 140 15.00 2.45 17.97
CA ASN A 140 16.15 1.58 18.19
C ASN A 140 16.09 0.30 17.35
N CYS A 141 15.10 0.18 16.47
CA CYS A 141 14.97 -0.94 15.56
C CYS A 141 15.68 -0.66 14.24
N SER A 142 16.19 -1.73 13.64
CA SER A 142 16.75 -1.69 12.29
C SER A 142 15.83 -2.39 11.30
N LEU A 143 15.98 -2.02 10.04
CA LEU A 143 15.47 -2.75 8.89
C LEU A 143 15.82 -4.25 8.98
N LEU A 144 14.83 -5.11 8.79
CA LEU A 144 15.03 -6.54 8.70
C LEU A 144 15.65 -6.90 7.33
N PRO A 145 16.34 -8.06 7.21
CA PRO A 145 16.95 -8.51 5.96
C PRO A 145 15.96 -8.49 4.78
N GLY A 146 16.42 -8.03 3.62
CA GLY A 146 15.57 -7.91 2.43
C GLY A 146 14.75 -6.62 2.35
N ASN A 147 15.17 -5.57 3.08
CA ASN A 147 14.49 -4.28 3.15
C ASN A 147 13.06 -4.40 3.74
N ILE A 148 12.92 -5.17 4.82
CA ILE A 148 11.64 -5.48 5.44
C ILE A 148 11.43 -4.61 6.68
N CYS A 149 10.25 -3.99 6.79
CA CYS A 149 9.86 -3.16 7.92
C CYS A 149 9.71 -4.02 9.19
N PRO A 150 10.33 -3.64 10.32
CA PRO A 150 10.20 -4.39 11.58
C PRO A 150 8.81 -4.27 12.23
N HIS A 151 7.93 -3.41 11.74
CA HIS A 151 6.57 -3.24 12.31
C HIS A 151 5.64 -4.39 11.93
N LYS A 152 5.28 -4.49 10.65
CA LYS A 152 4.34 -5.52 10.15
C LYS A 152 4.90 -6.33 8.98
N GLY A 153 6.22 -6.33 8.79
CA GLY A 153 6.87 -7.15 7.77
C GLY A 153 6.74 -6.62 6.33
N TYR A 154 6.17 -5.42 6.13
CA TYR A 154 6.06 -4.85 4.79
C TYR A 154 7.44 -4.57 4.19
N LYS A 155 7.65 -5.01 2.95
CA LYS A 155 8.82 -4.61 2.19
C LYS A 155 8.78 -3.11 1.93
N LEU A 156 9.85 -2.43 2.33
CA LEU A 156 10.01 -1.00 2.11
C LEU A 156 10.06 -0.73 0.62
N LEU A 157 9.39 0.34 0.25
CA LEU A 157 9.36 0.82 -1.10
C LEU A 157 10.34 1.99 -1.23
N PRO A 158 11.22 2.02 -2.25
CA PRO A 158 12.17 3.11 -2.42
C PRO A 158 11.46 4.46 -2.56
N ASN A 159 11.99 5.48 -1.90
CA ASN A 159 11.55 6.85 -2.11
C ASN A 159 12.06 7.34 -3.47
N THR A 160 11.17 7.96 -4.26
CA THR A 160 11.48 8.42 -5.61
C THR A 160 12.47 9.58 -5.66
N LYS A 161 12.52 10.41 -4.60
CA LYS A 161 13.44 11.55 -4.49
C LYS A 161 14.74 11.19 -3.76
N HIS A 162 14.69 10.22 -2.86
CA HIS A 162 15.83 9.81 -2.05
C HIS A 162 16.02 8.29 -2.11
N PRO A 163 16.76 7.75 -3.09
CA PRO A 163 16.84 6.31 -3.34
C PRO A 163 17.49 5.50 -2.20
N ASN A 164 18.22 6.17 -1.31
CA ASN A 164 18.78 5.56 -0.10
C ASN A 164 17.75 5.42 1.04
N LEU A 165 16.55 5.99 0.89
CA LEU A 165 15.47 5.91 1.86
C LEU A 165 14.37 4.99 1.34
N GLY A 166 13.92 4.09 2.20
CA GLY A 166 12.71 3.30 1.99
C GLY A 166 11.60 3.81 2.88
N THR A 167 10.36 3.79 2.38
CA THR A 167 9.17 4.05 3.19
C THR A 167 8.30 2.80 3.20
N CYS A 168 7.88 2.40 4.40
CA CYS A 168 6.94 1.30 4.60
C CYS A 168 5.58 1.69 4.01
N PRO A 169 5.01 0.93 3.08
CA PRO A 169 3.73 1.26 2.44
C PRO A 169 2.51 1.11 3.36
N GLY A 170 2.64 0.47 4.53
CA GLY A 170 1.55 0.36 5.51
C GLY A 170 1.35 1.64 6.32
N HIS A 171 2.32 1.94 7.20
CA HIS A 171 2.22 3.04 8.16
C HIS A 171 3.26 4.15 7.98
N GLY A 172 4.12 4.03 6.97
CA GLY A 172 5.07 5.07 6.65
C GLY A 172 6.27 5.20 7.54
N LEU A 173 6.64 4.20 8.35
CA LEU A 173 7.99 4.19 8.89
C LEU A 173 9.02 4.23 7.76
N ALA A 174 10.02 5.10 7.90
CA ALA A 174 11.07 5.24 6.91
C ALA A 174 12.42 4.84 7.47
N PHE A 175 13.24 4.22 6.63
CA PHE A 175 14.56 3.74 7.02
C PHE A 175 15.56 4.02 5.92
N ASN A 176 16.81 4.23 6.31
CA ASN A 176 17.93 4.32 5.39
C ASN A 176 18.36 2.91 4.98
N PHE A 177 18.34 2.59 3.69
CA PHE A 177 18.74 1.28 3.18
C PHE A 177 20.22 0.94 3.41
N LYS A 178 21.09 1.94 3.54
CA LYS A 178 22.53 1.74 3.78
C LYS A 178 22.83 1.45 5.24
N THR A 179 22.24 2.21 6.16
CA THR A 179 22.51 2.03 7.61
C THR A 179 21.52 1.10 8.28
N GLY A 180 20.38 0.83 7.65
CA GLY A 180 19.26 0.10 8.22
C GLY A 180 18.50 0.88 9.31
N GLN A 181 18.91 2.10 9.64
CA GLN A 181 18.35 2.87 10.75
C GLN A 181 17.08 3.61 10.35
N LEU A 182 16.20 3.79 11.32
CA LEU A 182 15.01 4.62 11.18
C LEU A 182 15.40 6.06 10.82
N CYS A 183 14.65 6.68 9.91
CA CYS A 183 14.71 8.11 9.62
C CYS A 183 13.35 8.71 9.96
N ARG A 184 13.33 9.79 10.76
CA ARG A 184 12.07 10.47 11.06
C ARG A 184 11.59 11.22 9.84
N ARG A 185 10.32 11.03 9.49
CA ARG A 185 9.78 11.49 8.23
C ARG A 185 9.75 13.00 8.09
N LYS A 186 9.43 13.72 9.18
CA LYS A 186 9.43 15.17 9.17
C LYS A 186 10.81 15.76 8.88
N GLU A 187 11.88 15.08 9.27
CA GLU A 187 13.26 15.56 9.08
C GLU A 187 13.70 15.54 7.61
N PHE A 188 13.13 14.66 6.78
CA PHE A 188 13.50 14.56 5.36
C PHE A 188 12.37 14.89 4.38
N THR A 189 11.11 15.01 4.81
CA THR A 189 10.08 15.67 3.99
C THR A 189 10.24 17.19 3.97
N GLN A 190 10.85 17.77 5.00
CA GLN A 190 11.23 19.19 5.05
C GLN A 190 12.53 19.51 4.31
N LEU A 191 13.22 18.49 3.78
CA LEU A 191 14.35 18.66 2.88
C LEU A 191 13.83 19.09 1.50
N HIS A 192 13.28 20.30 1.42
CA HIS A 192 13.40 21.11 0.22
C HIS A 192 14.87 21.50 0.10
N PHE A 193 15.65 20.66 -0.58
CA PHE A 193 16.92 21.12 -1.11
C PHE A 193 16.63 21.88 -2.39
N SER A 194 17.04 23.15 -2.36
CA SER A 194 17.29 24.05 -3.49
C SER A 194 17.64 23.34 -4.79
#